data_AF-A0A9W4M126-F1
#
_entry.id   AF-A0A9W4M126-F1
#
_cell.length_a   1.000
_cell.length_b   1.000
_cell.length_c   1.000
_cell.angle_alpha   90.00
_cell.angle_beta   90.00
_cell.angle_gamma   90.00
#
_symmetry.space_group_name_H-M   'P 1'
#
loop_
_entity.id
_entity.type
_entity.pdbx_description
1 polymer ?
#
loop_
_entity_poly.entity_id
_entity_poly.type
_entity_poly.pdbx_seq_one_letter_code
_entity_poly.pdbx_strand_id
1 'polypeptide(L)'
;MLGAGLLGVLAPHVASATEWMYCHDARSRVSVGLLLGLADTVSVVAATLETPKGDYTTSEHYGTGKPFAIRYVRGMINEARIGIDFMGEPANRLLGELRLRRGKRGDMVVYRGTLTVTGEGSWKVSCDAE
;
A
#
# COMPACT_ATOMS: atom_id res chain seq x y z
N MET A 1 -56.41 15.92 -9.91
CA MET A 1 -55.96 15.20 -8.71
C MET A 1 -54.44 15.13 -8.74
N LEU A 2 -53.82 15.41 -7.59
CA LEU A 2 -52.43 15.84 -7.42
C LEU A 2 -51.38 14.83 -7.91
N GLY A 3 -50.35 15.34 -8.59
CA GLY A 3 -49.08 14.67 -8.78
C GLY A 3 -48.17 14.88 -7.56
N ALA A 4 -47.48 13.82 -7.15
CA ALA A 4 -46.41 13.87 -6.16
C ALA A 4 -45.18 13.18 -6.74
N GLY A 5 -44.33 13.96 -7.43
CA GLY A 5 -43.01 13.51 -7.86
C GLY A 5 -42.05 13.60 -6.68
N LEU A 6 -41.67 12.44 -6.13
CA LEU A 6 -40.57 12.34 -5.16
C LEU A 6 -39.24 12.52 -5.92
N LEU A 7 -38.69 13.73 -5.91
CA LEU A 7 -37.30 13.97 -6.31
C LEU A 7 -36.38 13.51 -5.17
N GLY A 8 -35.93 12.26 -5.26
CA GLY A 8 -34.85 11.74 -4.43
C GLY A 8 -33.52 12.38 -4.85
N VAL A 9 -33.04 13.33 -4.05
CA VAL A 9 -31.69 13.90 -4.20
C VAL A 9 -30.70 12.87 -3.69
N LEU A 10 -30.12 12.08 -4.61
CA LEU A 10 -28.92 11.30 -4.35
C LEU A 10 -27.76 12.31 -4.19
N ALA A 11 -27.38 12.61 -2.95
CA ALA A 11 -26.14 13.33 -2.71
C ALA A 11 -24.99 12.48 -3.25
N PRO A 12 -24.10 13.02 -4.11
CA PRO A 12 -22.91 12.29 -4.51
C PRO A 12 -22.04 12.15 -3.26
N HIS A 13 -21.94 10.92 -2.75
CA HIS A 13 -20.86 10.59 -1.83
C HIS A 13 -19.57 10.89 -2.59
N VAL A 14 -18.79 11.86 -2.10
CA VAL A 14 -17.43 12.05 -2.58
C VAL A 14 -16.70 10.76 -2.22
N ALA A 15 -16.62 9.84 -3.17
CA ALA A 15 -15.88 8.61 -3.04
C ALA A 15 -14.41 9.02 -2.98
N SER A 16 -13.98 9.30 -1.76
CA SER A 16 -12.60 9.55 -1.41
C SER A 16 -11.86 8.25 -1.68
N ALA A 17 -11.25 8.12 -2.86
CA ALA A 17 -10.66 6.89 -3.36
C ALA A 17 -9.41 6.54 -2.52
N THR A 18 -9.59 5.71 -1.49
CA THR A 18 -8.47 4.97 -0.92
C THR A 18 -8.10 3.88 -1.92
N GLU A 19 -6.99 4.09 -2.63
CA GLU A 19 -6.52 3.22 -3.70
C GLU A 19 -5.43 2.29 -3.17
N TRP A 20 -5.45 1.04 -3.63
CA TRP A 20 -4.40 0.10 -3.30
C TRP A 20 -3.25 0.25 -4.29
N MET A 21 -2.04 0.34 -3.76
CA MET A 21 -0.83 0.17 -4.55
C MET A 21 -0.21 -1.18 -4.22
N TYR A 22 -0.09 -2.03 -5.23
CA TYR A 22 0.50 -3.36 -5.07
C TYR A 22 1.88 -3.41 -5.69
N CYS A 23 2.87 -3.79 -4.90
CA CYS A 23 4.23 -4.01 -5.37
C CYS A 23 4.59 -5.50 -5.32
N HIS A 24 5.11 -6.06 -6.40
CA HIS A 24 5.48 -7.47 -6.46
C HIS A 24 6.83 -7.68 -7.18
N ASP A 25 7.54 -8.77 -6.84
CA ASP A 25 8.68 -9.19 -7.66
C ASP A 25 8.20 -9.82 -8.97
N ALA A 26 9.09 -9.90 -9.96
CA ALA A 26 8.74 -10.41 -11.30
C ALA A 26 8.25 -11.87 -11.34
N ARG A 27 8.27 -12.57 -10.20
CA ARG A 27 7.82 -13.96 -10.06
C ARG A 27 6.69 -14.11 -9.03
N SER A 28 6.14 -13.01 -8.52
CA SER A 28 5.10 -12.98 -7.49
C SER A 28 5.40 -13.86 -6.27
N ARG A 29 6.66 -13.95 -5.88
CA ARG A 29 7.12 -14.69 -4.69
C ARG A 29 7.05 -13.84 -3.42
N VAL A 30 7.05 -12.53 -3.60
CA VAL A 30 6.83 -11.57 -2.52
C VAL A 30 5.93 -10.47 -3.06
N SER A 31 4.97 -10.05 -2.25
CA SER A 31 4.07 -8.95 -2.57
C SER A 31 3.89 -8.06 -1.35
N VAL A 32 3.66 -6.76 -1.59
CA VAL A 32 3.23 -5.83 -0.56
C VAL A 32 2.11 -4.97 -1.12
N GLY A 33 0.97 -4.98 -0.45
CA GLY A 33 -0.16 -4.09 -0.71
C GLY A 33 -0.10 -2.90 0.23
N LEU A 34 -0.32 -1.69 -0.28
CA LEU A 34 -0.38 -0.46 0.50
C LEU A 34 -1.69 0.25 0.22
N LEU A 35 -2.52 0.42 1.25
CA LEU A 35 -3.72 1.25 1.16
C LEU A 35 -3.32 2.71 1.39
N LEU A 36 -3.35 3.51 0.33
CA LEU A 36 -2.93 4.90 0.40
C LEU A 36 -4.09 5.78 0.89
N GLY A 37 -3.79 6.65 1.84
CA GLY A 37 -4.70 7.65 2.36
C GLY A 37 -4.72 8.92 1.51
N LEU A 38 -5.76 9.73 1.69
CA LEU A 38 -6.00 10.95 0.94
C LEU A 38 -5.28 12.12 1.59
N ALA A 39 -3.99 12.25 1.29
CA ALA A 39 -3.19 13.39 1.68
C ALA A 39 -2.14 13.67 0.60
N ASP A 40 -1.61 14.89 0.59
CA ASP A 40 -0.50 15.28 -0.30
C ASP A 40 0.82 14.57 0.06
N THR A 41 0.85 13.92 1.23
CA THR A 41 1.94 13.08 1.73
C THR A 41 1.61 11.60 1.54
N VAL A 42 2.63 10.72 1.50
CA VAL A 42 2.35 9.27 1.54
C VAL A 42 1.80 8.94 2.93
N SER A 43 0.47 8.81 3.01
CA SER A 43 -0.22 8.25 4.16
C SER A 43 -0.54 6.80 3.85
N VAL A 44 -0.08 5.86 4.67
CA VAL A 44 -0.39 4.43 4.50
C VAL A 44 -1.36 4.06 5.61
N VAL A 45 -2.61 3.78 5.23
CA VAL A 45 -3.70 3.45 6.15
C VAL A 45 -3.62 1.99 6.57
N ALA A 46 -3.24 1.11 5.65
CA ALA A 46 -3.10 -0.31 5.87
C ALA A 46 -2.04 -0.90 4.95
N ALA A 47 -1.49 -2.05 5.34
CA ALA A 47 -0.60 -2.81 4.47
C ALA A 47 -0.75 -4.32 4.66
N THR A 48 -0.55 -5.05 3.58
CA THR A 48 -0.39 -6.51 3.54
C THR A 48 1.02 -6.83 3.03
N LEU A 49 1.59 -7.95 3.49
CA LEU A 49 2.89 -8.43 3.04
C LEU A 49 2.81 -9.96 2.93
N GLU A 50 3.01 -10.48 1.73
CA GLU A 50 3.08 -11.92 1.46
C GLU A 50 4.53 -12.29 1.22
N THR A 51 5.01 -13.32 1.92
CA THR A 51 6.39 -13.82 1.79
C THR A 51 6.41 -15.34 1.65
N PRO A 52 7.52 -15.94 1.18
CA PRO A 52 7.65 -17.39 1.16
C PRO A 52 7.52 -18.06 2.54
N LYS A 53 7.73 -17.32 3.64
CA LYS A 53 7.62 -17.84 5.01
C LYS A 53 6.30 -17.49 5.70
N GLY A 54 5.44 -16.70 5.06
CA GLY A 54 4.07 -16.45 5.50
C GLY A 54 3.62 -15.02 5.28
N ASP A 55 2.35 -14.81 5.65
CA ASP A 55 1.67 -13.55 5.39
C ASP A 55 1.59 -12.68 6.64
N TYR A 56 1.55 -11.38 6.41
CA TYR A 56 1.47 -10.35 7.43
C TYR A 56 0.44 -9.29 7.05
N THR A 57 -0.29 -8.78 8.02
CA THR A 57 -1.29 -7.73 7.83
C THR A 57 -1.25 -6.69 8.95
N THR A 58 -1.51 -5.42 8.65
CA THR A 58 -1.68 -4.40 9.70
C THR A 58 -2.99 -4.56 10.47
N SER A 59 -3.99 -5.23 9.89
CA SER A 59 -5.25 -5.59 10.54
C SER A 59 -5.92 -6.74 9.80
N GLU A 60 -6.55 -7.65 10.54
CA GLU A 60 -7.34 -8.76 9.98
C GLU A 60 -8.49 -8.30 9.08
N HIS A 61 -8.90 -7.03 9.18
CA HIS A 61 -9.90 -6.44 8.30
C HIS A 61 -9.41 -6.30 6.84
N TYR A 62 -8.10 -6.15 6.63
CA TYR A 62 -7.52 -5.88 5.30
C TYR A 62 -6.84 -7.11 4.68
N GLY A 63 -6.75 -8.22 5.39
CA GLY A 63 -6.12 -9.44 4.90
C GLY A 63 -5.84 -10.45 6.00
N THR A 64 -5.33 -11.61 5.61
CA THR A 64 -4.90 -12.66 6.53
C THR A 64 -3.41 -12.53 6.86
N GLY A 65 -2.99 -13.05 8.01
CA GLY A 65 -1.57 -13.13 8.35
C GLY A 65 -1.26 -12.69 9.78
N LYS A 66 0.03 -12.68 10.12
CA LYS A 66 0.51 -12.20 11.42
C LYS A 66 0.42 -10.68 11.49
N PRO A 67 0.07 -10.11 12.66
CA PRO A 67 0.01 -8.66 12.81
C PRO A 67 1.41 -8.04 12.63
N PHE A 68 1.45 -6.87 11.99
CA PHE A 68 2.62 -5.99 11.96
C PHE A 68 2.19 -4.52 12.00
N ALA A 69 3.14 -3.62 12.27
CA ALA A 69 2.92 -2.18 12.32
C ALA A 69 3.76 -1.45 11.27
N ILE A 70 3.24 -0.33 10.77
CA ILE A 70 4.00 0.62 9.96
C ILE A 70 4.60 1.65 10.91
N ARG A 71 5.92 1.76 10.97
CA ARG A 71 6.59 2.67 11.92
C ARG A 71 7.05 3.98 11.28
N TYR A 72 7.57 3.91 10.06
CA TYR A 72 8.08 5.07 9.35
C TYR A 72 7.60 5.04 7.91
N VAL A 73 7.03 6.16 7.47
CA VAL A 73 6.82 6.48 6.07
C VAL A 73 7.61 7.74 5.78
N ARG A 74 8.49 7.69 4.79
CA ARG A 74 9.30 8.81 4.32
C ARG A 74 9.01 9.03 2.84
N GLY A 75 8.58 10.24 2.52
CA GLY A 75 8.38 10.70 1.15
C GLY A 75 6.98 11.24 0.90
N MET A 76 6.84 11.97 -0.20
CA MET A 76 5.53 12.38 -0.75
C MET A 76 5.20 11.53 -1.98
N ILE A 77 3.91 11.39 -2.31
CA ILE A 77 3.47 10.63 -3.49
C ILE A 77 4.19 11.18 -4.74
N ASN A 78 4.33 12.50 -4.85
CA ASN A 78 4.95 13.14 -6.00
C ASN A 78 6.50 13.19 -5.97
N GLU A 79 7.13 12.74 -4.89
CA GLU A 79 8.59 12.77 -4.75
C GLU A 79 9.29 11.66 -5.53
N ALA A 80 10.60 11.83 -5.70
CA ALA A 80 11.43 10.86 -6.37
C ALA A 80 11.58 9.53 -5.59
N ARG A 81 11.32 9.52 -4.28
CA ARG A 81 11.58 8.37 -3.40
C ARG A 81 10.50 8.23 -2.33
N ILE A 82 10.12 6.99 -2.05
CA ILE A 82 9.23 6.61 -0.94
C ILE A 82 9.93 5.50 -0.14
N GLY A 83 9.91 5.59 1.18
CA GLY A 83 10.47 4.57 2.08
C GLY A 83 9.47 4.21 3.17
N ILE A 84 9.22 2.92 3.38
CA ILE A 84 8.32 2.42 4.42
C ILE A 84 9.02 1.36 5.25
N ASP A 85 8.90 1.43 6.57
CA ASP A 85 9.45 0.44 7.52
C ASP A 85 8.31 -0.33 8.20
N PHE A 86 8.39 -1.65 8.10
CA PHE A 86 7.44 -2.60 8.67
C PHE A 86 8.03 -3.24 9.92
N MET A 87 7.29 -3.24 11.02
CA MET A 87 7.71 -3.76 12.31
C MET A 87 6.85 -4.95 12.72
N GLY A 88 7.46 -6.09 13.00
CA GLY A 88 6.77 -7.30 13.44
C GLY A 88 6.88 -7.50 14.96
N GLU A 89 6.53 -8.71 15.40
CA GLU A 89 6.68 -9.16 16.78
C GLU A 89 8.10 -9.71 17.08
N PRO A 90 8.68 -9.43 18.26
CA PRO A 90 8.19 -8.53 19.30
C PRO A 90 8.14 -7.08 18.81
N ALA A 91 7.16 -6.31 19.27
CA ALA A 91 7.01 -4.89 18.93
C ALA A 91 8.38 -4.17 18.99
N ASN A 92 8.78 -3.55 17.87
CA ASN A 92 10.09 -2.94 17.57
C ASN A 92 11.12 -3.80 16.83
N ARG A 93 10.82 -5.05 16.46
CA ARG A 93 11.66 -5.79 15.52
C ARG A 93 11.33 -5.39 14.08
N LEU A 94 12.35 -4.97 13.32
CA LEU A 94 12.19 -4.73 11.89
C LEU A 94 11.80 -6.05 11.19
N LEU A 95 10.63 -6.04 10.56
CA LEU A 95 10.13 -7.14 9.73
C LEU A 95 10.61 -6.98 8.29
N GLY A 96 10.58 -5.75 7.79
CA GLY A 96 11.02 -5.46 6.44
C GLY A 96 10.99 -3.97 6.12
N GLU A 97 11.51 -3.66 4.93
CA GLU A 97 11.60 -2.31 4.41
C GLU A 97 11.19 -2.29 2.95
N LEU A 98 10.36 -1.33 2.58
CA LEU A 98 10.10 -0.98 1.20
C LEU A 98 10.83 0.32 0.86
N ARG A 99 11.56 0.34 -0.25
CA ARG A 99 12.24 1.52 -0.79
C ARG A 99 11.89 1.65 -2.26
N LEU A 100 11.05 2.61 -2.59
CA LEU A 100 10.59 2.88 -3.94
C LEU A 100 11.24 4.14 -4.52
N ARG A 101 11.36 4.15 -5.84
CA ARG A 101 11.69 5.31 -6.65
C ARG A 101 10.59 5.52 -7.67
N ARG A 102 10.20 6.77 -7.83
CA ARG A 102 9.29 7.19 -8.89
C ARG A 102 10.05 7.21 -10.22
N GLY A 103 9.43 6.66 -11.26
CA GLY A 103 9.91 6.69 -12.62
C GLY A 103 8.78 7.01 -13.60
N LYS A 104 9.13 7.02 -14.88
CA LYS A 104 8.17 7.14 -15.98
C LYS A 104 8.39 6.02 -16.97
N ARG A 105 7.29 5.47 -17.52
CA ARG A 105 7.28 4.55 -18.65
C ARG A 105 6.30 5.08 -19.68
N GLY A 106 6.81 5.77 -20.69
CA GLY A 106 5.97 6.61 -21.54
C GLY A 106 5.33 7.70 -20.69
N ASP A 107 4.00 7.82 -20.80
CA ASP A 107 3.21 8.81 -20.05
C ASP A 107 2.77 8.33 -18.65
N MET A 108 3.05 7.07 -18.30
CA MET A 108 2.65 6.49 -17.02
C MET A 108 3.70 6.75 -15.94
N VAL A 109 3.23 7.13 -14.75
CA VAL A 109 4.03 7.10 -13.52
C VAL A 109 4.15 5.65 -13.07
N VAL A 110 5.36 5.23 -12.75
CA VAL A 110 5.61 3.88 -12.20
C VAL A 110 6.46 3.98 -10.96
N TYR A 111 6.19 3.16 -9.95
CA TYR A 111 7.08 3.01 -8.80
C TYR A 111 7.82 1.67 -8.91
N ARG A 112 9.12 1.72 -8.67
CA ARG A 112 9.97 0.52 -8.66
C ARG A 112 10.96 0.64 -7.54
N GLY A 113 11.41 -0.49 -7.02
CA GLY A 113 12.37 -0.44 -5.96
C GLY A 113 12.71 -1.79 -5.39
N THR A 114 12.93 -1.81 -4.09
CA THR A 114 13.36 -2.99 -3.35
C THR A 114 12.45 -3.19 -2.16
N LEU A 115 11.93 -4.40 -2.03
CA LEU A 115 11.34 -4.91 -0.79
C LEU A 115 12.38 -5.82 -0.14
N THR A 116 12.76 -5.52 1.10
CA THR A 116 13.65 -6.34 1.91
C THR A 116 12.87 -6.90 3.07
N VAL A 117 12.88 -8.22 3.25
CA VAL A 117 12.25 -8.89 4.40
C VAL A 117 13.36 -9.49 5.25
N THR A 118 13.39 -9.08 6.52
CA THR A 118 14.47 -9.41 7.45
C THR A 118 14.56 -10.92 7.67
N GLY A 119 15.70 -11.51 7.30
CA GLY A 119 15.95 -12.95 7.43
C GLY A 119 15.34 -13.81 6.32
N GLU A 120 14.82 -13.20 5.26
CA GLU A 120 14.29 -13.92 4.09
C GLU A 120 15.01 -13.54 2.80
N GLY A 121 15.19 -12.24 2.55
CA GLY A 121 15.83 -11.79 1.32
C GLY A 121 15.49 -10.35 0.94
N SER A 122 15.85 -10.01 -0.28
CA SER A 122 15.62 -8.71 -0.88
C SER A 122 15.25 -8.89 -2.35
N TRP A 123 14.16 -8.26 -2.77
CA TRP A 123 13.56 -8.43 -4.09
C TRP A 123 13.38 -7.09 -4.77
N LYS A 124 13.70 -7.05 -6.07
CA LYS A 124 13.29 -5.94 -6.92
C LYS A 124 11.79 -6.05 -7.15
N VAL A 125 11.08 -4.97 -6.86
CA VAL A 125 9.62 -4.90 -7.03
C VAL A 125 9.23 -3.79 -8.00
N SER A 126 8.14 -4.01 -8.72
CA SER A 126 7.41 -2.98 -9.46
C SER A 126 6.04 -2.81 -8.83
N CYS A 127 5.55 -1.58 -8.78
CA CYS A 127 4.25 -1.27 -8.22
C CYS A 127 3.32 -0.70 -9.27
N ASP A 128 2.09 -1.17 -9.20
CA ASP A 128 0.96 -0.71 -9.99
C ASP A 128 -0.10 -0.17 -9.02
N ALA A 129 -0.77 0.92 -9.41
CA ALA A 129 -1.88 1.49 -8.67
C ALA A 129 -3.18 0.94 -9.30
N GLU A 130 -4.07 0.40 -8.47
CA GLU A 130 -5.34 -0.24 -8.87
C GLU A 130 -6.55 0.36 -8.15
#